data_AF-A0A561TSN5-F1
#
_entry.id   AF-A0A561TSN5-F1
#
_cell.length_a   1.000
_cell.length_b   1.000
_cell.length_c   1.000
_cell.angle_alpha   90.00
_cell.angle_beta   90.00
_cell.angle_gamma   90.00
#
_symmetry.space_group_name_H-M   'P 1'
#
loop_
_entity.id
_entity.type
_entity.pdbx_description
1 polymer ?
#
loop_
_entity_poly.entity_id
_entity_poly.type
_entity_poly.pdbx_seq_one_letter_code
_entity_poly.pdbx_strand_id
1 'polypeptide(L)'
;MSGQSEFEAALVAPWRIPFLVNLSYELAMAERGVYRGRTITEEQALRLVGFLNELRLVVSNQLRADTYRAGAGYPDSALVEVLFGRVERAGMSEFWSRTVSRAASGLS
;
A
#
# COMPACT_ATOMS: atom_id res chain seq x y z
N MET A 1 11.56 12.61 -2.20
CA MET A 1 11.70 11.25 -1.64
C MET A 1 10.74 10.35 -2.40
N SER A 2 11.15 9.18 -2.87
CA SER A 2 10.25 8.30 -3.64
C SER A 2 9.36 7.49 -2.68
N GLY A 3 8.18 7.08 -3.15
CA GLY A 3 7.29 6.21 -2.37
C GLY A 3 7.94 4.91 -1.91
N GLN A 4 8.90 4.39 -2.68
CA GLN A 4 9.68 3.22 -2.27
C GLN A 4 10.58 3.53 -1.08
N SER A 5 11.37 4.60 -1.15
CA SER A 5 12.33 4.92 -0.08
C SER A 5 11.62 5.28 1.24
N GLU A 6 10.46 5.96 1.15
CA GLU A 6 9.64 6.28 2.32
C GLU A 6 9.02 5.02 2.94
N PHE A 7 8.56 4.08 2.11
CA PHE A 7 8.06 2.79 2.57
C PHE A 7 9.17 1.96 3.24
N GLU A 8 10.35 1.88 2.62
CA GLU A 8 11.52 1.20 3.20
C GLU A 8 11.91 1.81 4.57
N ALA A 9 11.94 3.14 4.68
CA ALA A 9 12.21 3.82 5.94
C ALA A 9 11.16 3.48 7.02
N ALA A 10 9.89 3.36 6.64
CA ALA A 10 8.82 3.00 7.56
C ALA A 10 8.90 1.56 8.07
N LEU A 11 9.39 0.61 7.26
CA LEU A 11 9.47 -0.81 7.66
C LEU A 11 10.45 -1.06 8.81
N VAL A 12 11.51 -0.26 8.91
CA VAL A 12 12.52 -0.37 9.97
C VAL A 12 12.27 0.60 11.14
N ALA A 13 11.24 1.45 11.05
CA ALA A 13 10.93 2.44 12.05
C ALA A 13 10.12 1.84 13.23
N PRO A 14 10.22 2.41 14.44
CA PRO A 14 9.40 1.99 15.59
C PRO A 14 7.89 2.09 15.36
N TRP A 15 7.48 2.97 14.44
CA TRP A 15 6.09 3.23 14.06
C TRP A 15 5.61 2.40 12.86
N ARG A 16 6.33 1.32 12.49
CA ARG A 16 5.96 0.38 11.41
C ARG A 16 4.50 -0.07 11.46
N ILE A 17 4.03 -0.59 12.60
CA ILE A 17 2.65 -1.08 12.73
C ILE A 17 1.63 0.04 12.49
N PRO A 18 1.70 1.19 13.19
CA PRO A 18 0.87 2.35 12.88
C PRO A 18 0.89 2.76 11.41
N PHE A 19 2.07 2.77 10.78
CA PHE A 19 2.21 3.08 9.35
C PHE A 19 1.46 2.09 8.46
N LEU A 20 1.62 0.77 8.68
CA LEU A 20 0.95 -0.26 7.88
C LEU A 20 -0.58 -0.20 8.04
N VAL A 21 -1.06 0.16 9.24
CA VAL A 21 -2.50 0.43 9.48
C VAL A 21 -2.97 1.63 8.65
N ASN A 22 -2.25 2.76 8.72
CA ASN A 22 -2.58 3.96 7.94
C ASN A 22 -2.51 3.71 6.43
N LEU A 23 -1.50 2.97 5.96
CA LEU A 23 -1.36 2.61 4.55
C LEU A 23 -2.54 1.77 4.06
N SER A 24 -2.97 0.79 4.86
CA SER A 24 -4.17 -0.01 4.54
C SER A 24 -5.44 0.86 4.48
N TYR A 25 -5.57 1.85 5.37
CA TYR A 25 -6.66 2.82 5.33
C TYR A 25 -6.62 3.67 4.05
N GLU A 26 -5.47 4.23 3.70
CA GLU A 26 -5.29 5.06 2.50
C GLU A 26 -5.61 4.28 1.21
N LEU A 27 -5.23 3.01 1.13
CA LEU A 27 -5.57 2.12 0.01
C LEU A 27 -7.10 1.87 -0.07
N ALA A 28 -7.76 1.67 1.06
CA ALA A 28 -9.22 1.49 1.11
C ALA A 28 -9.97 2.78 0.73
N MET A 29 -9.44 3.95 1.10
CA MET A 29 -10.01 5.24 0.71
C MET A 29 -9.83 5.51 -0.79
N ALA A 30 -8.68 5.13 -1.35
CA ALA A 30 -8.45 5.17 -2.79
C ALA A 30 -9.45 4.26 -3.54
N GLU A 31 -9.65 3.01 -3.07
CA GLU A 31 -10.61 2.05 -3.64
C GLU A 31 -12.03 2.65 -3.69
N ARG A 32 -12.50 3.20 -2.57
CA ARG A 32 -13.81 3.89 -2.50
C ARG A 32 -13.92 5.10 -3.42
N GLY A 33 -12.79 5.74 -3.72
CA GLY A 33 -12.70 6.89 -4.61
C GLY A 33 -12.82 6.53 -6.10
N VAL A 34 -12.49 5.29 -6.48
CA VAL A 34 -12.45 4.86 -7.89
C VAL A 34 -13.79 5.10 -8.60
N TYR A 35 -14.90 4.68 -8.00
CA TYR A 35 -16.24 4.83 -8.58
C TYR A 35 -16.80 6.26 -8.53
N ARG A 36 -16.11 7.20 -7.89
CA ARG A 36 -16.56 8.60 -7.80
C ARG A 36 -16.12 9.44 -8.99
N GLY A 37 -15.07 9.03 -9.70
CA GLY A 37 -14.56 9.74 -10.87
C GLY A 37 -15.39 9.44 -12.12
N ARG A 38 -15.91 10.48 -12.78
CA ARG A 38 -16.66 10.36 -14.06
C ARG A 38 -15.77 10.09 -15.28
N THR A 39 -14.47 9.90 -15.07
CA THR A 39 -13.44 9.95 -16.12
C THR A 39 -12.92 8.57 -16.54
N ILE A 40 -13.32 7.49 -15.88
CA ILE A 40 -12.85 6.13 -16.16
C ILE A 40 -14.01 5.23 -16.57
N THR A 41 -13.74 4.25 -17.43
CA THR A 41 -14.74 3.23 -17.78
C THR A 41 -14.94 2.25 -16.62
N GLU A 42 -16.07 1.53 -16.61
CA GLU A 42 -16.35 0.52 -15.59
C GLU A 42 -15.28 -0.58 -15.52
N GLU A 43 -14.79 -1.04 -16.67
CA GLU A 43 -13.70 -2.02 -16.73
C GLU A 43 -12.37 -1.50 -16.18
N GLN A 44 -12.07 -0.21 -16.38
CA GLN A 44 -10.89 0.42 -15.80
C GLN A 44 -11.05 0.56 -14.29
N ALA A 45 -12.24 0.93 -13.82
CA ALA A 45 -12.58 1.00 -12.41
C ALA A 45 -12.40 -0.36 -11.72
N LEU A 46 -12.96 -1.43 -12.30
CA LEU A 46 -12.82 -2.79 -11.77
C LEU A 46 -11.36 -3.25 -11.71
N ARG A 47 -10.57 -2.98 -12.75
CA ARG A 47 -9.13 -3.29 -12.77
C ARG A 47 -8.37 -2.55 -11.67
N LEU A 48 -8.65 -1.26 -11.49
CA LEU A 48 -8.02 -0.45 -10.46
C LEU A 48 -8.42 -0.91 -9.05
N VAL A 49 -9.71 -1.21 -8.82
CA VAL A 49 -10.20 -1.77 -7.55
C VAL A 49 -9.54 -3.11 -7.25
N GLY A 50 -9.42 -4.00 -8.25
CA GLY A 50 -8.72 -5.27 -8.11
C GLY A 50 -7.26 -5.07 -7.69
N PHE A 51 -6.53 -4.19 -8.37
CA PHE A 51 -5.16 -3.83 -8.03
C PHE A 51 -5.01 -3.28 -6.61
N LEU A 52 -5.85 -2.33 -6.21
CA LEU A 52 -5.81 -1.74 -4.86
C LEU A 52 -6.13 -2.77 -3.77
N ASN A 53 -7.06 -3.69 -4.06
CA ASN A 53 -7.37 -4.81 -3.17
C ASN A 53 -6.20 -5.77 -3.00
N GLU A 54 -5.48 -6.10 -4.08
CA GLU A 54 -4.28 -6.92 -3.98
C GLU A 54 -3.22 -6.27 -3.08
N LEU A 55 -2.94 -4.97 -3.26
CA LEU A 55 -1.98 -4.26 -2.41
C LEU A 55 -2.42 -4.29 -0.93
N ARG A 56 -3.71 -4.02 -0.68
CA ARG A 56 -4.27 -4.04 0.68
C ARG A 56 -4.18 -5.42 1.33
N LEU A 57 -4.39 -6.50 0.57
CA LEU A 57 -4.25 -7.87 1.07
C LEU A 57 -2.81 -8.17 1.47
N VAL A 58 -1.82 -7.78 0.67
CA VAL A 58 -0.40 -7.94 1.00
C VAL A 58 -0.06 -7.18 2.28
N VAL A 59 -0.46 -5.91 2.37
CA VAL A 59 -0.24 -5.08 3.58
C VAL A 59 -0.93 -5.67 4.82
N SER A 60 -2.18 -6.13 4.68
CA SER A 60 -2.94 -6.72 5.79
C SER A 60 -2.34 -8.04 6.28
N ASN A 61 -1.83 -8.86 5.36
CA ASN A 61 -1.12 -10.09 5.70
C ASN A 61 0.18 -9.78 6.45
N GLN A 62 0.92 -8.76 6.02
CA GLN A 62 2.11 -8.32 6.75
C GLN A 62 1.74 -7.81 8.15
N LEU A 63 0.72 -6.97 8.26
CA LEU A 63 0.23 -6.45 9.55
C LEU A 63 -0.14 -7.58 10.51
N ARG A 64 -0.82 -8.62 10.01
CA ARG A 64 -1.14 -9.82 10.78
C ARG A 64 0.12 -10.56 11.24
N ALA A 65 1.11 -10.73 10.36
CA ALA A 65 2.38 -11.36 10.71
C ALA A 65 3.13 -10.57 11.80
N ASP A 66 3.22 -9.25 11.65
CA ASP A 66 3.91 -8.36 12.58
C ASP A 66 3.21 -8.32 13.95
N THR A 67 1.86 -8.29 13.96
CA THR A 67 1.07 -8.20 15.20
C THR A 67 1.07 -9.51 15.99
N TYR A 68 0.91 -10.64 15.32
CA TYR A 68 0.73 -11.94 15.96
C TYR A 68 2.00 -12.80 15.97
N ARG A 69 3.13 -12.28 15.48
CA ARG A 69 4.39 -13.02 15.27
C ARG A 69 4.18 -14.32 14.51
N ALA A 70 3.21 -14.33 13.59
CA ALA A 70 3.03 -15.47 12.71
C ALA A 70 4.24 -15.48 11.77
N GLY A 71 5.05 -16.55 11.78
CA GLY A 71 6.23 -16.72 10.92
C GLY A 71 5.91 -16.84 9.41
N ALA A 72 4.84 -16.19 8.96
CA ALA A 72 4.30 -16.19 7.60
C ALA A 72 4.36 -14.81 6.94
N GLY A 73 4.97 -13.81 7.59
CA GLY A 73 5.24 -12.50 6.99
C GLY A 73 6.39 -12.55 5.98
N TYR A 74 6.47 -11.54 5.12
CA TYR A 74 7.61 -11.38 4.22
C TYR A 74 8.80 -10.77 4.98
N PRO A 75 10.04 -11.15 4.63
CA PRO A 75 11.20 -10.29 4.88
C PRO A 75 10.98 -8.91 4.25
N ASP A 76 11.50 -7.85 4.88
CA ASP A 76 11.24 -6.46 4.44
C ASP A 76 11.63 -6.21 2.98
N SER A 77 12.78 -6.72 2.53
CA SER A 77 13.20 -6.60 1.13
C SER A 77 12.22 -7.28 0.16
N ALA A 78 11.73 -8.47 0.50
CA ALA A 78 10.76 -9.19 -0.31
C ALA A 78 9.40 -8.48 -0.34
N LEU A 79 8.99 -7.87 0.78
CA LEU A 79 7.77 -7.08 0.84
C LEU A 79 7.84 -5.86 -0.10
N VAL A 80 8.97 -5.16 -0.07
CA VAL A 80 9.25 -4.02 -0.96
C VAL A 80 9.20 -4.47 -2.42
N GLU A 81 9.90 -5.54 -2.78
CA GLU A 81 9.91 -6.07 -4.15
C GLU A 81 8.51 -6.47 -4.62
N VAL A 82 7.73 -7.15 -3.78
CA VAL A 82 6.36 -7.58 -4.13
C VAL A 82 5.44 -6.39 -4.37
N LEU A 83 5.44 -5.40 -3.48
CA LEU A 83 4.56 -4.24 -3.61
C LEU A 83 5.02 -3.32 -4.74
N PHE A 84 6.29 -2.94 -4.75
CA PHE A 84 6.83 -2.00 -5.72
C PHE A 84 6.85 -2.59 -7.13
N GLY A 85 7.24 -3.86 -7.28
CA GLY A 85 7.19 -4.54 -8.58
C GLY A 85 5.77 -4.69 -9.13
N ARG A 86 4.73 -4.73 -8.28
CA ARG A 86 3.32 -4.65 -8.73
C ARG A 86 2.95 -3.22 -9.14
N VAL A 87 3.33 -2.24 -8.34
CA VAL A 87 3.08 -0.81 -8.61
C VAL A 87 3.70 -0.36 -9.93
N GLU A 88 4.95 -0.72 -10.18
CA GLU A 88 5.66 -0.35 -11.41
C GLU A 88 5.03 -0.99 -12.65
N ARG A 89 4.73 -2.29 -12.60
CA ARG A 89 4.05 -2.99 -13.71
C ARG A 89 2.67 -2.42 -14.02
N ALA A 90 2.00 -1.87 -13.02
CA ALA A 90 0.72 -1.19 -13.19
C ALA A 90 0.85 0.28 -13.64
N GLY A 91 2.07 0.84 -13.71
CA GLY A 91 2.30 2.26 -14.02
C GLY A 91 1.79 3.20 -12.92
N MET A 92 1.73 2.73 -11.67
CA MET A 92 1.07 3.40 -10.54
C MET A 92 2.05 4.05 -9.55
N SER A 93 3.31 4.24 -9.94
CA SER A 93 4.39 4.71 -9.04
C SER A 93 4.11 6.07 -8.40
N GLU A 94 3.51 7.01 -9.15
CA GLU A 94 3.14 8.32 -8.60
C GLU A 94 2.00 8.22 -7.57
N PHE A 95 0.99 7.39 -7.85
CA PHE A 95 -0.09 7.09 -6.91
C PHE A 95 0.46 6.47 -5.63
N TRP A 96 1.35 5.48 -5.76
CA TRP A 96 2.00 4.84 -4.63
C TRP A 96 2.76 5.85 -3.77
N SER A 97 3.57 6.71 -4.40
CA SER A 97 4.32 7.75 -3.70
C SER A 97 3.43 8.69 -2.88
N ARG A 98 2.31 9.15 -3.44
CA ARG A 98 1.35 9.97 -2.69
C ARG A 98 0.70 9.21 -1.54
N THR A 99 0.37 7.95 -1.76
CA THR A 99 -0.35 7.12 -0.78
C THR A 99 0.54 6.80 0.42
N VAL A 100 1.80 6.42 0.18
CA VAL A 100 2.80 6.20 1.23
C VAL A 100 3.06 7.49 2.01
N SER A 101 3.23 8.61 1.31
CA SER A 101 3.48 9.90 1.98
C SER A 101 2.30 10.35 2.85
N ARG A 102 1.06 10.15 2.41
CA ARG A 102 -0.14 10.39 3.24
C ARG A 102 -0.17 9.49 4.47
N ALA A 103 0.13 8.20 4.30
CA ALA A 103 0.16 7.25 5.42
C ALA A 103 1.21 7.62 6.48
N ALA A 104 2.40 8.04 6.04
CA ALA A 104 3.48 8.52 6.92
C ALA A 104 3.10 9.83 7.63
N SER A 105 2.55 10.79 6.88
CA SER A 105 2.13 12.09 7.43
C SER A 105 1.01 11.96 8.47
N GLY A 106 0.13 10.97 8.34
CA GLY A 106 -0.94 10.69 9.30
C GLY A 106 -0.48 10.14 10.66
N LEU A 107 0.83 10.02 10.90
CA LEU A 107 1.41 9.62 12.18
C LEU A 107 1.91 10.80 13.02
N SER A 108 1.86 12.01 12.45
CA SER A 108 2.37 13.25 13.05
C SER A 108 1.33 13.93 13.95
#